data_AF-A0A4Y2E3U9-F1
#
_entry.id   AF-A0A4Y2E3U9-F1
#
_cell.length_a   1.000
_cell.length_b   1.000
_cell.length_c   1.000
_cell.angle_alpha   90.00
_cell.angle_beta   90.00
_cell.angle_gamma   90.00
#
_symmetry.space_group_name_H-M   'P 1'
#
loop_
_entity.id
_entity.type
_entity.pdbx_description
1 polymer ?
#
loop_
_entity_poly.entity_id
_entity_poly.type
_entity_poly.pdbx_seq_one_letter_code
_entity_poly.pdbx_strand_id
1 'polypeptide(L)'
;MCVLWFFETKSVITTQRCFRTMYKKDPPSDNAIRRWLTQFQETGSVLHQKGAGRSSTSQENVDRIQETFTRRKVNQHNCRIWGSENPHDYRELERDSPKVNVWCALSHTEVIGPFFFAETTIISMTYLDMLEMYAVPQMQQHQPDVIFQQDGAPPHWGMIVRDFLDENFPDKWCGRGGPIP
;
A
#
# COMPACT_ATOMS: atom_id res chain seq x y z
N MET A 1 -10.28 -1.52 -40.63
CA MET A 1 -10.06 -2.88 -41.18
C MET A 1 -11.26 -3.80 -40.96
N CYS A 2 -11.67 -4.14 -39.72
CA CYS A 2 -12.86 -4.99 -39.54
C CYS A 2 -14.17 -4.37 -40.06
N VAL A 3 -14.36 -3.05 -39.89
CA VAL A 3 -15.55 -2.35 -40.41
C VAL A 3 -15.62 -2.44 -41.95
N LEU A 4 -14.49 -2.28 -42.65
CA LEU A 4 -14.41 -2.35 -44.12
C LEU A 4 -14.75 -3.76 -44.64
N TRP A 5 -14.14 -4.81 -44.07
CA TRP A 5 -14.47 -6.18 -44.44
C TRP A 5 -15.90 -6.56 -44.09
N PHE A 6 -16.47 -6.00 -43.03
CA PHE A 6 -17.89 -6.18 -42.75
C PHE A 6 -18.77 -5.53 -43.82
N PHE A 7 -18.39 -4.36 -44.35
CA PHE A 7 -19.13 -3.74 -45.46
C PHE A 7 -19.08 -4.58 -46.73
N GLU A 8 -17.95 -5.20 -47.04
CA GLU A 8 -17.76 -6.07 -48.21
C GLU A 8 -18.46 -7.43 -48.06
N THR A 9 -18.32 -8.06 -46.89
CA THR A 9 -18.76 -9.46 -46.69
C THR A 9 -20.15 -9.58 -46.05
N LYS A 10 -20.67 -8.49 -45.47
CA LYS A 10 -21.93 -8.42 -44.70
C LYS A 10 -22.06 -9.50 -43.60
N SER A 11 -20.93 -10.06 -43.14
CA SER A 11 -20.90 -11.16 -42.18
C SER A 11 -19.76 -11.00 -41.18
N VAL A 12 -20.10 -11.02 -39.90
CA VAL A 12 -19.10 -10.91 -38.80
C VAL A 12 -18.18 -12.12 -38.81
N ILE A 13 -18.70 -13.32 -39.04
CA ILE A 13 -17.90 -14.55 -39.08
C ILE A 13 -16.87 -14.50 -40.21
N THR A 14 -17.29 -14.06 -41.40
CA THR A 14 -16.38 -13.89 -42.54
C THR A 14 -15.34 -12.80 -42.26
N THR A 15 -15.75 -11.69 -41.66
CA THR A 15 -14.85 -10.60 -41.22
C THR A 15 -13.78 -11.10 -40.24
N GLN A 16 -14.18 -11.91 -39.25
CA GLN A 16 -13.26 -12.50 -38.27
C GLN A 16 -12.30 -13.51 -38.91
N ARG A 17 -12.77 -14.31 -39.89
CA ARG A 17 -11.92 -15.23 -40.66
C ARG A 17 -10.87 -14.48 -41.49
N CYS A 18 -11.28 -13.44 -42.23
CA CYS A 18 -10.37 -12.57 -42.97
C CYS A 18 -9.32 -11.92 -42.04
N PHE A 19 -9.73 -11.49 -40.84
CA PHE A 19 -8.82 -10.94 -39.84
C PHE A 19 -7.80 -11.96 -39.35
N ARG A 20 -8.24 -13.18 -39.01
CA ARG A 20 -7.34 -14.28 -38.61
C ARG A 20 -6.32 -14.58 -39.71
N THR A 21 -6.75 -14.65 -40.98
CA THR A 21 -5.84 -14.95 -42.11
C THR A 21 -4.82 -13.84 -42.33
N MET A 22 -5.25 -12.57 -42.32
CA MET A 22 -4.36 -11.45 -42.63
C MET A 22 -3.38 -11.13 -41.48
N TYR A 23 -3.87 -11.15 -40.24
CA TYR A 23 -3.08 -10.70 -39.09
C TYR A 23 -2.56 -11.83 -38.20
N LYS A 24 -3.00 -13.07 -38.42
CA LYS A 24 -2.62 -14.27 -37.63
C LYS A 24 -2.79 -14.07 -36.12
N LYS A 25 -3.79 -13.30 -35.71
CA LYS A 25 -4.16 -13.01 -34.31
C LYS A 25 -5.62 -13.32 -34.06
N ASP A 26 -5.99 -13.46 -32.80
CA ASP A 26 -7.39 -13.60 -32.42
C ASP A 26 -8.21 -12.38 -32.86
N PRO A 27 -9.36 -12.60 -33.51
CA PRO A 27 -10.16 -11.53 -34.06
C PRO A 27 -10.97 -10.87 -32.94
N PRO A 28 -11.31 -9.58 -33.10
CA PRO A 28 -12.21 -8.89 -32.20
C PRO A 28 -13.57 -9.61 -32.08
N SER A 29 -14.20 -9.50 -30.91
CA SER A 29 -15.51 -10.11 -30.66
C SER A 29 -16.61 -9.51 -31.55
N ASP A 30 -17.71 -10.26 -31.75
CA ASP A 30 -18.86 -9.81 -32.54
C ASP A 30 -19.41 -8.47 -32.02
N ASN A 31 -19.54 -8.32 -30.71
CA ASN A 31 -19.96 -7.07 -30.06
C ASN A 31 -19.01 -5.90 -30.36
N ALA A 32 -17.69 -6.12 -30.37
CA ALA A 32 -16.73 -5.07 -30.70
C ALA A 32 -16.84 -4.65 -32.17
N ILE A 33 -17.01 -5.60 -33.08
CA ILE A 33 -17.17 -5.35 -34.52
C ILE A 33 -18.45 -4.55 -34.79
N ARG A 34 -19.57 -4.92 -34.16
CA ARG A 34 -20.84 -4.18 -34.27
C ARG A 34 -20.74 -2.79 -33.66
N ARG A 35 -20.13 -2.65 -32.48
CA ARG A 35 -19.93 -1.34 -31.84
C ARG A 35 -19.12 -0.38 -32.72
N TRP A 36 -18.05 -0.87 -33.34
CA TRP A 36 -17.27 -0.07 -34.28
C TRP A 36 -18.03 0.29 -35.55
N LEU A 37 -18.89 -0.60 -36.05
CA LEU A 37 -19.75 -0.30 -37.19
C LEU A 37 -20.72 0.84 -36.85
N THR A 38 -21.41 0.75 -35.71
CA THR A 38 -22.32 1.79 -35.24
C THR A 38 -21.59 3.11 -35.04
N GLN A 39 -20.45 3.09 -34.34
CA GLN A 39 -19.64 4.29 -34.11
C GLN A 39 -19.17 4.92 -35.43
N PHE A 40 -18.78 4.11 -36.42
CA PHE A 40 -18.39 4.60 -37.73
C PHE A 40 -19.57 5.19 -38.51
N GLN A 41 -20.74 4.55 -38.47
CA GLN A 41 -21.95 5.06 -39.13
C GLN A 41 -22.41 6.40 -38.53
N GLU A 42 -22.30 6.56 -37.22
CA GLU A 42 -22.74 7.75 -36.51
C GLU A 42 -21.73 8.90 -36.61
N THR A 43 -20.43 8.61 -36.56
CA THR A 43 -19.39 9.65 -36.38
C THR A 43 -18.40 9.75 -37.53
N GLY A 44 -18.46 8.85 -38.52
CA GLY A 44 -17.48 8.74 -39.61
C GLY A 44 -16.08 8.28 -39.16
N SER A 45 -15.90 7.93 -37.88
CA SER A 45 -14.61 7.58 -37.29
C SER A 45 -14.74 6.43 -36.30
N VAL A 46 -13.69 5.61 -36.19
CA VAL A 46 -13.56 4.56 -35.17
C VAL A 46 -12.55 4.98 -34.08
N LEU A 47 -12.04 6.22 -34.15
CA LEU A 47 -11.07 6.71 -33.17
C LEU A 47 -11.73 6.95 -31.81
N HIS A 48 -10.96 6.75 -30.75
CA HIS A 48 -11.39 6.99 -29.39
C HIS A 48 -11.66 8.49 -29.17
N GLN A 49 -12.88 8.83 -28.77
CA GLN A 49 -13.23 10.20 -28.42
C GLN A 49 -12.81 10.51 -26.97
N LYS A 50 -12.28 11.71 -26.74
CA LYS A 50 -11.83 12.13 -25.41
C LYS A 50 -13.08 12.42 -24.55
N GLY A 51 -13.25 11.67 -23.46
CA GLY A 51 -14.35 11.92 -22.52
C GLY A 51 -14.23 13.30 -21.86
N ALA A 52 -15.35 13.91 -21.51
CA ALA A 52 -15.36 15.05 -20.60
C ALA A 52 -14.72 14.59 -19.28
N GLY A 53 -13.76 15.35 -18.76
CA GLY A 53 -12.93 14.95 -17.61
C GLY A 53 -13.73 14.57 -16.36
N ARG A 54 -13.02 14.18 -15.30
CA ARG A 54 -13.62 13.71 -14.05
C ARG A 54 -14.63 14.74 -13.52
N SER A 55 -15.86 14.30 -13.29
CA SER A 55 -16.92 15.12 -12.69
C SER A 55 -16.47 15.66 -11.34
N SER A 56 -16.56 16.98 -11.15
CA SER A 56 -16.29 17.61 -9.86
C SER A 56 -17.35 17.22 -8.84
N THR A 57 -16.92 16.98 -7.61
CA THR A 57 -17.79 16.68 -6.45
C THR A 57 -18.55 17.94 -6.00
N SER A 58 -19.75 17.77 -5.42
CA SER A 58 -20.56 18.88 -4.89
C SER A 58 -19.94 19.52 -3.64
N GLN A 59 -20.22 20.81 -3.42
CA GLN A 59 -19.71 21.56 -2.26
C GLN A 59 -20.09 20.91 -0.92
N GLU A 60 -21.32 20.42 -0.79
CA GLU A 60 -21.78 19.70 0.41
C GLU A 60 -20.93 18.46 0.74
N ASN A 61 -20.49 17.72 -0.28
CA ASN A 61 -19.61 16.58 -0.09
C ASN A 61 -18.20 17.02 0.31
N VAL A 62 -17.73 18.16 -0.20
CA VAL A 62 -16.46 18.78 0.22
C VAL A 62 -16.53 19.19 1.69
N ASP A 63 -17.61 19.86 2.10
CA ASP A 63 -17.83 20.33 3.46
C ASP A 63 -17.92 19.16 4.45
N ARG A 64 -18.66 18.09 4.08
CA ARG A 64 -18.77 16.87 4.89
C ARG A 64 -17.43 16.17 5.08
N ILE A 65 -16.60 16.13 4.03
CA ILE A 65 -15.23 15.59 4.10
C ILE A 65 -14.36 16.46 5.02
N GLN A 66 -14.42 17.79 4.88
CA GLN A 66 -13.70 18.72 5.75
C GLN A 66 -14.09 18.59 7.23
N GLU A 67 -15.37 18.41 7.52
CA GLU A 67 -15.86 18.19 8.88
C GLU A 67 -15.32 16.86 9.46
N THR A 68 -15.24 15.80 8.63
CA THR A 68 -14.67 14.51 9.07
C THR A 68 -13.17 14.60 9.37
N PHE A 69 -12.42 15.42 8.63
CA PHE A 69 -11.01 15.72 8.93
C PHE A 69 -10.84 16.54 10.21
N THR A 70 -11.82 17.39 10.53
CA THR A 70 -11.78 18.22 11.75
C THR A 70 -12.14 17.39 13.00
N ARG A 71 -13.02 16.40 12.86
CA ARG A 71 -13.49 15.57 13.98
C ARG A 71 -12.55 14.43 14.37
N ARG A 72 -11.68 13.96 13.47
CA ARG A 72 -10.73 12.87 13.75
C ARG A 72 -9.30 13.42 13.69
N LYS A 73 -8.50 13.08 14.71
CA LYS A 73 -7.03 13.21 14.66
C LYS A 73 -6.45 12.17 13.68
N VAL A 74 -6.74 12.34 12.39
CA VAL A 74 -6.21 11.51 11.30
C VAL A 74 -4.79 11.96 11.01
N ASN A 75 -3.89 11.01 10.78
CA ASN A 75 -2.50 11.31 10.45
C ASN A 75 -2.43 11.97 9.05
N GLN A 76 -2.14 13.27 9.00
CA GLN A 76 -2.27 14.10 7.78
C GLN A 76 -1.02 14.11 6.88
N HIS A 77 -0.15 13.10 6.96
CA HIS A 77 1.08 13.05 6.16
C HIS A 77 0.86 13.02 4.64
N ASN A 78 -0.39 12.96 4.16
CA ASN A 78 -0.75 13.13 2.75
C ASN A 78 -2.06 13.93 2.55
N CYS A 79 -2.34 14.95 3.36
CA CYS A 79 -3.44 15.88 3.08
C CYS A 79 -3.03 16.88 1.98
N ARG A 80 -3.44 16.61 0.73
CA ARG A 80 -3.25 17.52 -0.41
C ARG A 80 -4.60 18.11 -0.82
N ILE A 81 -4.80 19.38 -0.50
CA ILE A 81 -6.00 20.13 -0.92
C ILE A 81 -5.73 20.66 -2.33
N TRP A 82 -6.61 20.30 -3.27
CA TRP A 82 -6.58 20.82 -4.63
C TRP A 82 -7.65 21.89 -4.78
N GLY A 83 -7.28 23.07 -5.25
CA GLY A 83 -8.18 24.19 -5.55
C GLY A 83 -7.66 24.97 -6.76
N SER A 84 -8.55 25.70 -7.44
CA SER A 84 -8.16 26.60 -8.55
C SER A 84 -7.35 27.79 -8.07
N GLU A 85 -7.52 28.19 -6.82
CA GLU A 85 -6.77 29.23 -6.13
C GLU A 85 -6.37 28.73 -4.73
N ASN A 86 -5.26 29.23 -4.20
CA ASN A 86 -4.80 28.88 -2.87
C ASN A 86 -5.73 29.54 -1.82
N PRO A 87 -6.44 28.78 -0.97
CA PRO A 87 -7.40 29.35 -0.03
C PRO A 87 -6.76 30.18 1.11
N HIS A 88 -5.43 30.21 1.21
CA HIS A 88 -4.69 30.91 2.28
C HIS A 88 -5.17 30.55 3.70
N ASP A 89 -5.82 29.40 3.87
CA ASP A 89 -6.30 28.89 5.15
C ASP A 89 -5.16 28.12 5.83
N TYR A 90 -4.72 28.62 6.99
CA TYR A 90 -3.75 27.95 7.84
C TYR A 90 -4.47 27.50 9.11
N ARG A 91 -4.55 26.18 9.31
CA ARG A 91 -5.12 25.59 10.53
C ARG A 91 -3.99 24.99 11.36
N GLU A 92 -3.70 25.63 12.49
CA GLU A 92 -2.85 25.04 13.52
C GLU A 92 -3.64 23.94 14.23
N LEU A 93 -3.33 22.67 13.90
CA LEU A 93 -3.86 21.51 14.59
C LEU A 93 -2.82 21.03 15.60
N GLU A 94 -3.20 20.89 16.87
CA GLU A 94 -2.38 20.25 17.90
C GLU A 94 -2.05 18.82 17.45
N ARG A 95 -0.82 18.62 16.96
CA ARG A 95 -0.36 17.37 16.33
C ARG A 95 -0.17 16.24 17.33
N ASP A 96 0.12 16.56 18.59
CA ASP A 96 0.54 15.58 19.57
C ASP A 96 -0.63 15.11 20.43
N SER A 97 -1.32 14.08 19.94
CA SER A 97 -1.97 13.15 20.86
C SER A 97 -0.92 12.47 21.74
N PRO A 98 -1.27 12.05 22.97
CA PRO A 98 -0.45 11.12 23.74
C PRO A 98 -0.11 9.90 22.86
N LYS A 99 1.20 9.66 22.65
CA LYS A 99 1.72 8.50 21.93
C LYS A 99 2.22 7.51 22.97
N VAL A 100 1.89 6.24 22.76
CA VAL A 100 2.45 5.13 23.54
C VAL A 100 3.45 4.39 22.67
N ASN A 101 4.58 4.01 23.25
CA ASN A 101 5.54 3.14 22.60
C ASN A 101 5.14 1.69 22.89
N VAL A 102 5.06 0.88 21.84
CA VAL A 102 4.67 -0.52 21.94
C VAL A 102 5.68 -1.37 21.22
N TRP A 103 6.04 -2.50 21.83
CA TRP A 103 6.81 -3.56 21.19
C TRP A 103 5.93 -4.81 21.00
N CYS A 104 6.15 -5.51 19.90
CA CYS A 104 5.51 -6.78 19.60
C CYS A 104 6.42 -7.57 18.65
N ALA A 105 6.55 -8.88 18.88
CA ALA A 105 7.13 -9.82 17.93
C ALA A 105 6.04 -10.68 17.30
N LEU A 106 6.27 -11.02 16.05
CA LEU A 106 5.39 -11.86 15.23
C LEU A 106 6.19 -13.04 14.71
N SER A 107 5.57 -14.21 14.72
CA SER A 107 6.10 -15.43 14.11
C SER A 107 5.03 -16.06 13.22
N HIS A 108 5.35 -17.20 12.60
CA HIS A 108 4.36 -17.97 11.84
C HIS A 108 3.23 -18.53 12.74
N THR A 109 3.51 -18.79 14.01
CA THR A 109 2.61 -19.53 14.92
C THR A 109 1.95 -18.65 15.96
N GLU A 110 2.62 -17.60 16.41
CA GLU A 110 2.13 -16.78 17.53
C GLU A 110 2.61 -15.33 17.46
N VAL A 111 1.95 -14.53 18.29
CA VAL A 111 2.27 -13.13 18.54
C VAL A 111 2.75 -13.01 19.98
N ILE A 112 3.94 -12.42 20.19
CA ILE A 112 4.47 -12.08 21.51
C ILE A 112 4.33 -10.58 21.68
N GLY A 113 3.51 -10.14 22.64
CA GLY A 113 3.16 -8.73 22.84
C GLY A 113 1.65 -8.52 22.99
N PRO A 114 1.17 -7.27 23.00
CA PRO A 114 1.93 -6.02 23.02
C PRO A 114 2.60 -5.74 24.38
N PHE A 115 3.85 -5.29 24.37
CA PHE A 115 4.52 -4.71 25.53
C PHE A 115 4.45 -3.18 25.44
N PHE A 116 3.91 -2.53 26.48
CA PHE A 116 3.81 -1.08 26.54
C PHE A 116 4.95 -0.52 27.38
N PHE A 117 5.76 0.35 26.78
CA PHE A 117 6.77 1.08 27.54
C PHE A 117 6.13 2.24 28.29
N ALA A 118 6.61 2.47 29.51
CA ALA A 118 6.24 3.65 30.28
C ALA A 118 6.99 4.90 29.77
N GLU A 119 8.16 4.70 29.18
CA GLU A 119 9.04 5.74 28.68
C GLU A 119 8.56 6.29 27.34
N THR A 120 8.60 7.61 27.22
CA THR A 120 8.30 8.32 25.96
C THR A 120 9.38 8.11 24.90
N THR A 121 10.62 7.85 25.33
CA THR A 121 11.77 7.60 24.45
C THR A 121 12.41 6.29 24.83
N ILE A 122 12.44 5.35 23.88
CA ILE A 122 13.11 4.07 24.06
C ILE A 122 14.60 4.28 23.81
N ILE A 123 15.43 3.88 24.77
CA ILE A 123 16.88 3.84 24.67
C ILE A 123 17.34 2.38 24.71
N SER A 124 18.62 2.11 24.41
CA SER A 124 19.14 0.74 24.37
C SER A 124 18.94 -0.01 25.68
N MET A 125 19.07 0.67 26.83
CA MET A 125 18.87 0.06 28.15
C MET A 125 17.43 -0.40 28.35
N THR A 126 16.44 0.48 28.12
CA THR A 126 15.01 0.15 28.28
C THR A 126 14.56 -0.91 27.27
N TYR A 127 15.18 -0.94 26.09
CA TYR A 127 14.94 -1.98 25.09
C TYR A 127 15.49 -3.34 25.55
N LEU A 128 16.73 -3.37 26.06
CA LEU A 128 17.36 -4.57 26.61
C LEU A 128 16.55 -5.12 27.79
N ASP A 129 16.15 -4.26 28.73
CA ASP A 129 15.31 -4.61 29.87
C ASP A 129 14.03 -5.35 29.42
N MET A 130 13.37 -4.85 28.37
CA MET A 130 12.19 -5.50 27.80
C MET A 130 12.54 -6.84 27.14
N LEU A 131 13.66 -6.93 26.42
CA LEU A 131 14.09 -8.20 25.82
C LEU A 131 14.35 -9.27 26.88
N GLU A 132 15.14 -8.93 27.90
CA GLU A 132 15.57 -9.84 28.96
C GLU A 132 14.40 -10.27 29.87
N MET A 133 13.61 -9.31 30.33
CA MET A 133 12.57 -9.59 31.33
C MET A 133 11.24 -10.07 30.73
N TYR A 134 10.97 -9.76 29.46
CA TYR A 134 9.69 -10.06 28.83
C TYR A 134 9.81 -10.90 27.56
N ALA A 135 10.53 -10.44 26.53
CA ALA A 135 10.43 -11.05 25.20
C ALA A 135 11.12 -12.42 25.10
N VAL A 136 12.39 -12.52 25.49
CA VAL A 136 13.21 -13.73 25.33
C VAL A 136 12.68 -14.92 26.14
N PRO A 137 12.26 -14.77 27.41
CA PRO A 137 11.67 -15.88 28.15
C PRO A 137 10.45 -16.50 27.44
N GLN A 138 9.60 -15.67 26.83
CA GLN A 138 8.45 -16.14 26.07
C GLN A 138 8.86 -16.85 24.77
N MET A 139 9.86 -16.32 24.06
CA MET A 139 10.39 -16.97 22.85
C MET A 139 10.98 -18.34 23.18
N GLN A 140 11.83 -18.45 24.19
CA GLN A 140 12.46 -19.71 24.57
C GLN A 140 11.44 -20.78 25.02
N GLN A 141 10.34 -20.36 25.65
CA GLN A 141 9.29 -21.27 26.07
C GLN A 141 8.47 -21.83 24.89
N HIS A 142 8.14 -21.00 23.90
CA HIS A 142 7.18 -21.36 22.85
C HIS A 142 7.86 -21.71 21.51
N GLN A 143 9.04 -21.14 21.24
CA GLN A 143 9.83 -21.29 20.01
C GLN A 143 11.34 -21.33 20.32
N PRO A 144 11.84 -22.46 20.85
CA PRO A 144 13.25 -22.57 21.26
C PRO A 144 14.25 -22.52 20.10
N ASP A 145 13.80 -22.71 18.85
CA ASP A 145 14.63 -22.61 17.65
C ASP A 145 14.08 -21.52 16.72
N VAL A 146 14.36 -20.26 17.07
CA VAL A 146 13.91 -19.07 16.34
C VAL A 146 15.10 -18.23 15.88
N ILE A 147 14.95 -17.59 14.72
CA ILE A 147 15.85 -16.51 14.28
C ILE A 147 15.21 -15.19 14.67
N PHE A 148 15.87 -14.42 15.52
CA PHE A 148 15.38 -13.12 15.96
C PHE A 148 15.68 -12.05 14.91
N GLN A 149 14.69 -11.26 14.48
CA GLN A 149 14.90 -10.20 13.50
C GLN A 149 14.42 -8.85 14.03
N GLN A 150 15.28 -7.83 13.94
CA GLN A 150 14.97 -6.44 14.30
C GLN A 150 15.45 -5.45 13.23
N ASP A 151 14.90 -4.24 13.26
CA ASP A 151 15.31 -3.16 12.36
C ASP A 151 16.57 -2.41 12.86
N GLY A 152 16.99 -1.40 12.11
CA GLY A 152 18.17 -0.59 12.45
C GLY A 152 17.91 0.58 13.40
N ALA A 153 16.84 0.58 14.20
CA ALA A 153 16.55 1.69 15.10
C ALA A 153 17.69 1.92 16.11
N PRO A 154 17.93 3.18 16.54
CA PRO A 154 19.06 3.49 17.43
C PRO A 154 19.14 2.63 18.70
N PRO A 155 18.04 2.29 19.41
CA PRO A 155 18.09 1.44 20.60
C PRO A 155 18.63 0.04 20.31
N HIS A 156 18.30 -0.53 19.15
CA HIS A 156 18.62 -1.90 18.75
C HIS A 156 20.11 -2.11 18.44
N TRP A 157 20.83 -1.01 18.12
CA TRP A 157 22.25 -1.06 17.77
C TRP A 157 23.20 -0.97 18.97
N GLY A 158 22.66 -0.69 20.17
CA GLY A 158 23.45 -0.58 21.39
C GLY A 158 24.31 -1.82 21.62
N MET A 159 25.56 -1.63 22.06
CA MET A 159 26.49 -2.74 22.32
C MET A 159 25.89 -3.75 23.29
N ILE A 160 25.29 -3.27 24.38
CA ILE A 160 24.59 -4.10 25.38
C ILE A 160 23.46 -4.96 24.79
N VAL A 161 22.76 -4.46 23.77
CA VAL A 161 21.68 -5.21 23.11
C VAL A 161 22.27 -6.28 22.21
N ARG A 162 23.34 -5.97 21.47
CA ARG A 162 23.99 -6.92 20.57
C ARG A 162 24.68 -8.04 21.34
N ASP A 163 25.42 -7.70 22.38
CA ASP A 163 26.08 -8.69 23.26
C ASP A 163 25.04 -9.65 23.85
N PHE A 164 23.91 -9.11 24.34
CA PHE A 164 22.79 -9.93 24.82
C PHE A 164 22.18 -10.84 23.73
N LEU A 165 22.01 -10.34 22.52
CA LEU A 165 21.48 -11.13 21.40
C LEU A 165 22.47 -12.20 20.92
N ASP A 166 23.77 -11.92 20.93
CA ASP A 166 24.81 -12.90 20.61
C ASP A 166 24.85 -14.04 21.65
N GLU A 167 24.60 -13.74 22.92
CA GLU A 167 24.50 -14.74 23.99
C GLU A 167 23.21 -15.57 23.92
N ASN A 168 22.06 -14.94 23.65
CA ASN A 168 20.75 -15.61 23.70
C ASN A 168 20.33 -16.24 22.36
N PHE A 169 20.85 -15.73 21.24
CA PHE A 169 20.56 -16.20 19.88
C PHE A 169 21.86 -16.35 19.07
N PRO A 170 22.80 -17.20 19.50
CA PRO A 170 24.10 -17.35 18.85
C PRO A 170 23.93 -17.74 17.38
N ASP A 171 24.49 -16.92 16.48
CA ASP A 171 24.37 -17.03 15.01
C ASP A 171 22.92 -17.05 14.48
N LYS A 172 21.94 -16.65 15.30
CA LYS A 172 20.50 -16.74 15.03
C LYS A 172 19.77 -15.41 15.20
N TRP A 173 20.41 -14.30 14.86
CA TRP A 173 19.69 -13.03 14.79
C TRP A 173 20.12 -12.14 13.62
N CYS A 174 19.14 -11.43 13.08
CA CYS A 174 19.26 -10.50 11.96
C CYS A 174 19.09 -9.07 12.46
N GLY A 175 20.00 -8.19 12.08
CA GLY A 175 19.94 -6.79 12.44
C GLY A 175 21.26 -6.09 12.14
N ARG A 176 21.31 -4.78 12.38
CA ARG A 176 22.52 -4.00 12.10
C ARG A 176 23.68 -4.47 12.97
N GLY A 177 24.68 -5.10 12.35
CA GLY A 177 25.87 -5.64 13.03
C GLY A 177 25.64 -7.01 13.68
N GLY A 178 24.59 -7.73 13.29
CA GLY A 178 24.36 -9.12 13.68
C GLY A 178 25.06 -10.12 12.75
N PRO A 179 25.04 -11.41 13.11
CA PRO A 179 25.70 -12.49 12.37
C PRO A 179 25.04 -12.78 11.02
N ILE A 180 23.74 -12.52 10.90
CA ILE A 180 22.97 -12.73 9.65
C ILE A 180 22.81 -11.37 8.93
N PRO A 181 23.32 -11.24 7.68
CA PRO A 181 23.26 -10.01 6.88
C PRO A 181 21.85 -9.53 6.51
#